data_AF-A0A1V0PZX9-F1
#
_entry.id   AF-A0A1V0PZX9-F1
#
_cell.length_a   1.000
_cell.length_b   1.000
_cell.length_c   1.000
_cell.angle_alpha   90.00
_cell.angle_beta   90.00
_cell.angle_gamma   90.00
#
_symmetry.space_group_name_H-M   'P 1'
#
loop_
_entity.id
_entity.type
_entity.pdbx_description
1 polymer ?
#
loop_
_entity_poly.entity_id
_entity_poly.type
_entity_poly.pdbx_seq_one_letter_code
_entity_poly.pdbx_strand_id
1 'polypeptide(L)' 'MLAMIFAPTLHEMTIPYVIGIARRSYPADIVQFLEIAWMLCCFPFVFFAARASIAFALTAAGIYLAYRFI' A
#
# COMPACT_ATOMS: atom_id res chain seq x y z
N MET A 1 0.46 13.75 -0.74
CA MET A 1 -0.75 13.77 0.12
C MET A 1 -1.46 12.41 0.17
N LEU A 2 -1.83 11.78 -0.94
CA LEU A 2 -2.55 10.48 -0.92
C LEU A 2 -1.87 9.39 -0.08
N ALA A 3 -0.54 9.23 -0.20
CA ALA A 3 0.19 8.25 0.60
C ALA A 3 0.11 8.51 2.12
N MET A 4 0.08 9.78 2.55
CA MET A 4 -0.08 10.14 3.97
C MET A 4 -1.48 9.83 4.52
N ILE A 5 -2.50 9.86 3.66
CA ILE A 5 -3.90 9.60 4.06
C ILE A 5 -4.18 8.10 4.09
N PHE A 6 -3.70 7.36 3.08
CA PHE A 6 -4.05 5.95 2.90
C PHE A 6 -3.05 4.97 3.54
N ALA A 7 -1.79 5.36 3.78
CA ALA A 7 -0.83 4.49 4.46
C ALA A 7 -1.22 4.11 5.90
N PRO A 8 -1.77 5.02 6.73
CA PRO A 8 -2.27 4.66 8.06
C PRO A 8 -3.41 3.63 7.99
N THR A 9 -4.36 3.81 7.07
CA THR A 9 -5.48 2.87 6.90
C THR A 9 -5.01 1.50 6.42
N LEU A 10 -4.08 1.46 5.47
CA LEU A 10 -3.46 0.21 5.00
C LEU A 10 -2.72 -0.48 6.16
N HIS A 11 -2.02 0.29 6.98
CA HIS A 11 -1.32 -0.22 8.14
C HIS A 11 -2.30 -0.85 9.14
N GLU A 12 -3.35 -0.14 9.55
CA GLU A 12 -4.35 -0.66 10.49
C GLU A 12 -5.01 -1.97 10.02
N MET A 13 -5.24 -2.11 8.71
CA MET A 13 -5.82 -3.34 8.15
C MET A 13 -4.83 -4.51 8.07
N THR A 14 -3.53 -4.23 7.90
CA THR A 14 -2.51 -5.28 7.65
C THR A 14 -1.70 -5.64 8.89
N ILE A 15 -1.59 -4.73 9.86
CA ILE A 15 -0.84 -4.90 11.11
C ILE A 15 -1.25 -6.14 11.93
N PRO A 16 -2.54 -6.53 12.09
CA PRO A 16 -2.87 -7.74 12.84
C PRO A 16 -2.35 -9.03 12.18
N TYR A 17 -2.28 -9.05 10.84
CA TYR A 17 -1.75 -10.20 10.11
C TYR A 17 -0.22 -10.28 10.22
N VAL A 18 0.46 -9.14 10.07
CA VAL A 18 1.92 -9.05 10.20
C VAL A 18 2.38 -9.40 11.61
N ILE A 19 1.73 -8.83 12.64
CA ILE A 19 2.02 -9.14 14.04
C ILE A 19 1.67 -10.60 14.36
N GLY A 20 0.55 -11.11 13.84
CA GLY A 20 0.13 -12.50 14.04
C GLY A 20 1.16 -13.51 13.51
N ILE A 21 1.79 -13.22 12.37
CA ILE A 21 2.88 -14.02 11.81
C ILE A 21 4.16 -13.80 12.63
N ALA A 22 4.51 -12.56 12.94
CA ALA A 22 5.75 -12.23 13.64
C ALA A 22 5.84 -12.85 15.04
N ARG A 23 4.73 -12.85 15.79
CA ARG A 23 4.65 -13.47 17.13
C ARG A 23 4.92 -14.97 17.14
N ARG A 24 4.79 -15.66 16.00
CA ARG A 24 5.09 -17.10 15.92
C ARG A 24 6.59 -17.40 15.84
N SER A 25 7.37 -16.44 15.35
CA SER A 25 8.78 -16.67 14.99
C SER A 25 9.77 -15.78 15.73
N TYR A 26 9.30 -14.68 16.32
CA TYR A 26 10.16 -13.66 16.93
C TYR A 26 9.75 -13.31 18.36
N PRO A 27 10.72 -12.95 19.22
CA PRO A 27 10.46 -12.42 20.56
C PRO A 27 9.78 -11.05 20.52
N ALA A 28 9.11 -10.69 21.61
CA ALA A 28 8.25 -9.51 21.70
C ALA A 28 8.92 -8.19 21.29
N ASP A 29 10.19 -7.99 21.65
CA ASP A 29 10.95 -6.78 21.32
C ASP A 29 11.13 -6.60 19.80
N ILE A 30 11.35 -7.71 19.08
CA ILE A 30 11.49 -7.70 17.62
C ILE A 30 10.13 -7.48 16.95
N VAL A 31 9.06 -8.04 17.52
CA VAL A 31 7.69 -7.83 17.01
C VAL A 31 7.30 -6.35 17.09
N GLN A 32 7.64 -5.67 18.18
CA GLN A 32 7.36 -4.25 18.37
C GLN A 32 8.19 -3.37 17.42
N PHE A 33 9.44 -3.76 17.14
CA PHE A 33 10.25 -3.10 16.13
C PHE A 33 9.68 -3.30 14.71
N LEU A 34 9.16 -4.49 14.43
CA LEU A 34 8.56 -4.84 13.15
C LEU A 34 7.26 -4.07 12.89
N GLU A 35 6.47 -3.79 13.93
CA GLU A 35 5.27 -2.96 13.87
C GLU A 35 5.60 -1.54 13.34
N ILE A 36 6.61 -0.90 13.92
CA ILE A 36 7.06 0.45 13.51
C ILE A 36 7.67 0.40 12.10
N ALA A 37 8.50 -0.60 11.80
CA ALA A 37 9.12 -0.76 10.49
C ALA A 37 8.07 -0.99 9.39
N TRP A 38 7.01 -1.74 9.70
CA TRP A 38 5.90 -1.99 8.77
C TRP A 38 5.12 -0.72 8.45
N MET A 39 4.87 0.13 9.46
CA MET A 39 4.24 1.44 9.25
C MET A 39 5.02 2.29 8.25
N LEU A 40 6.35 2.30 8.35
CA LEU A 40 7.22 3.04 7.44
C LEU A 40 7.18 2.45 6.01
N CYS A 41 7.09 1.13 5.88
CA CYS A 41 6.97 0.43 4.60
C CYS A 41 5.61 0.65 3.91
N CYS A 42 4.53 0.87 4.64
CA CYS A 42 3.21 1.14 4.03
C CYS A 42 3.20 2.40 3.14
N PHE A 43 4.02 3.41 3.47
CA PHE A 43 4.11 4.65 2.69
C PHE A 43 4.54 4.45 1.23
N PRO A 44 5.70 3.82 0.93
CA PRO A 44 6.10 3.56 -0.45
C PRO A 44 5.13 2.63 -1.18
N PHE A 45 4.55 1.63 -0.52
CA PHE A 45 3.55 0.76 -1.16
C PHE A 45 2.34 1.54 -1.69
N VAL A 46 1.76 2.39 -0.85
CA VAL A 46 0.62 3.23 -1.26
C VAL A 46 1.03 4.23 -2.34
N PHE A 47 2.24 4.80 -2.25
CA PHE A 47 2.74 5.73 -3.26
C PHE A 47 2.88 5.09 -4.65
N PHE A 48 3.52 3.91 -4.74
CA PHE A 48 3.68 3.21 -6.01
C PHE A 48 2.34 2.72 -6.56
N ALA A 49 1.47 2.17 -5.70
CA ALA A 49 0.13 1.74 -6.10
C ALA A 49 -0.70 2.91 -6.67
N ALA A 50 -0.66 4.09 -6.02
CA ALA A 50 -1.35 5.28 -6.51
C ALA A 50 -0.80 5.78 -7.85
N ARG A 51 0.52 5.73 -8.07
CA ARG A 51 1.08 6.10 -9.39
C ARG A 51 0.69 5.11 -10.48
N ALA A 52 0.71 3.81 -10.18
CA ALA A 52 0.32 2.77 -11.12
C ALA A 52 -1.16 2.89 -11.52
N SER A 53 -2.06 3.17 -10.55
CA SER A 53 -3.48 3.33 -10.83
C SER A 53 -3.79 4.55 -11.69
N ILE A 54 -3.09 5.68 -11.49
CA ILE A 54 -3.21 6.86 -12.34
C ILE A 54 -2.77 6.56 -13.77
N ALA A 55 -1.61 5.90 -13.94
CA ALA A 55 -1.12 5.53 -15.26
C ALA A 55 -2.12 4.61 -15.98
N PHE A 56 -2.62 3.59 -15.29
CA PHE A 56 -3.64 2.69 -15.83
C PHE A 56 -4.92 3.44 -16.23
N ALA A 57 -5.43 4.32 -15.37
CA ALA A 57 -6.62 5.11 -15.66
C ALA A 57 -6.44 6.00 -16.89
N LEU A 58 -5.27 6.64 -17.04
CA LEU A 58 -4.93 7.44 -18.22
C LEU A 58 -4.85 6.57 -19.48
N THR A 59 -4.24 5.40 -19.40
CA THR A 59 -4.16 4.47 -20.54
C THR A 59 -5.54 3.97 -20.95
N ALA A 60 -6.37 3.56 -20.00
CA ALA A 60 -7.73 3.11 -20.26
C ALA A 60 -8.60 4.23 -20.86
N ALA A 61 -8.49 5.46 -20.36
CA ALA A 61 -9.20 6.62 -20.90
C ALA A 61 -8.72 6.96 -22.32
N GLY A 62 -7.41 6.91 -22.58
CA GLY A 62 -6.84 7.12 -23.91
C GLY A 62 -7.32 6.07 -24.92
N ILE A 63 -7.33 4.79 -24.53
CA ILE A 63 -7.88 3.71 -25.36
C ILE A 63 -9.36 3.95 -25.65
N TYR A 64 -10.16 4.29 -24.64
CA TYR A 64 -11.59 4.55 -24.81
C TYR A 64 -11.87 5.70 -25.78
N LEU A 65 -11.13 6.81 -25.65
CA LEU A 65 -11.23 7.92 -26.60
C LEU A 65 -10.82 7.50 -28.01
N ALA A 66 -9.72 6.76 -28.16
CA ALA A 66 -9.30 6.25 -29.46
C ALA A 66 -10.37 5.37 -30.13
N TYR A 67 -11.01 4.48 -29.37
CA TYR A 67 -12.14 3.66 -29.85
C TYR A 67 -13.38 4.48 -30.20
N ARG A 68 -13.58 5.65 -29.57
CA ARG A 68 -14.75 6.50 -29.82
C ARG A 68 -14.67 7.29 -31.13
N PHE A 69 -13.47 7.52 -31.66
CA PHE A 69 -13.21 8.31 -32.87
C PHE A 69 -12.80 7.48 -34.10
N ILE A 70 -12.74 6.16 -33.95
CA ILE A 70 -12.70 5.18 -35.06
C ILE A 70 -14.15 4.81 -35.41
#